data_AF-A0A7W0QF45-F1
#
_entry.id   AF-A0A7W0QF45-F1
#
_cell.length_a   1.000
_cell.length_b   1.000
_cell.length_c   1.000
_cell.angle_alpha   90.00
_cell.angle_beta   90.00
_cell.angle_gamma   90.00
#
_symmetry.space_group_name_H-M   'P 1'
#
loop_
_entity.id
_entity.type
_entity.pdbx_description
1 polymer ?
#
loop_
_entity_poly.entity_id
_entity_poly.type
_entity_poly.pdbx_seq_one_letter_code
_entity_poly.pdbx_strand_id
1 'polypeptide(L)' 'MRILVIARSRDPHRQAEALRAGLGLTLRGATVEVVVDEPLLTPLAVRSAETLRAFGHIVGAAELAAALERADVVEVWT' A
#
# COMPACT_ATOMS: atom_id res chain seq x y z
N MET A 1 -13.48 7.37 -2.06
CA MET A 1 -12.80 7.24 -0.76
C MET A 1 -11.36 6.82 -1.02
N ARG A 2 -10.39 7.64 -0.61
CA ARG A 2 -8.96 7.35 -0.70
C ARG A 2 -8.46 6.77 0.62
N ILE A 3 -7.89 5.58 0.56
CA ILE A 3 -7.31 4.90 1.71
C ILE A 3 -5.79 4.89 1.55
N LEU A 4 -5.10 5.40 2.56
CA LEU A 4 -3.65 5.29 2.67
C LEU A 4 -3.30 4.05 3.47
N VAL A 5 -2.54 3.13 2.88
CA VAL A 5 -1.95 1.97 3.57
C VAL A 5 -0.48 2.27 3.82
N ILE A 6 -0.06 2.24 5.08
CA ILE A 6 1.34 2.45 5.47
C ILE A 6 1.92 1.11 5.93
N ALA A 7 2.82 0.54 5.13
CA ALA A 7 3.54 -0.68 5.46
C ALA A 7 4.92 -0.34 6.04
N ARG A 8 5.02 -0.29 7.37
CA ARG A 8 6.27 0.04 8.11
C ARG A 8 7.06 -1.17 8.58
N SER A 9 6.56 -2.37 8.33
CA SER A 9 7.22 -3.59 8.79
C SER A 9 8.49 -3.89 8.00
N ARG A 10 9.52 -4.36 8.70
CA ARG A 10 10.70 -5.01 8.08
C ARG A 10 10.45 -6.47 7.74
N ASP A 11 9.39 -7.06 8.29
CA ASP A 11 8.98 -8.41 7.97
C ASP A 11 8.38 -8.47 6.54
N PRO A 12 9.03 -9.18 5.60
CA PRO A 12 8.55 -9.26 4.23
C PRO A 12 7.17 -9.92 4.09
N HIS A 13 6.78 -10.79 5.04
CA HIS A 13 5.45 -11.37 5.05
C HIS A 13 4.41 -10.32 5.39
N ARG A 14 4.62 -9.52 6.44
CA ARG A 14 3.72 -8.41 6.83
C ARG A 14 3.55 -7.37 5.71
N GLN A 15 4.63 -7.04 5.01
CA GLN A 15 4.55 -6.16 3.83
C GLN A 15 3.64 -6.75 2.74
N ALA A 16 3.79 -8.05 2.45
CA ALA A 16 2.93 -8.72 1.49
C ALA A 16 1.47 -8.76 1.95
N GLU A 17 1.20 -8.93 3.25
CA GLU A 17 -0.15 -8.86 3.79
C GLU A 17 -0.77 -7.48 3.62
N ALA A 18 -0.04 -6.41 3.96
CA ALA A 18 -0.51 -5.03 3.80
C ALA A 18 -0.85 -4.71 2.33
N LEU A 19 -0.02 -5.15 1.38
CA LEU A 19 -0.27 -4.96 -0.05
C LEU A 19 -1.48 -5.77 -0.54
N ARG A 20 -1.67 -7.00 -0.03
CA ARG A 20 -2.86 -7.80 -0.33
C ARG A 20 -4.14 -7.20 0.27
N ALA A 21 -4.06 -6.64 1.47
CA ALA A 21 -5.16 -5.91 2.08
C ALA A 21 -5.53 -4.70 1.22
N GLY A 22 -4.54 -3.93 0.76
CA GLY A 22 -4.71 -2.85 -0.22
C GLY A 22 -5.46 -3.29 -1.48
N LEU A 23 -5.06 -4.42 -2.09
CA LEU A 23 -5.79 -4.99 -3.24
C LEU A 23 -7.25 -5.30 -2.91
N GLY A 24 -7.53 -5.86 -1.74
CA GLY A 24 -8.89 -6.13 -1.28
C GLY A 24 -9.75 -4.86 -1.14
N LEU A 25 -9.15 -3.74 -0.77
CA LEU A 25 -9.82 -2.45 -0.68
C LEU A 25 -10.17 -1.89 -2.06
N THR A 26 -9.29 -2.05 -3.05
CA THR A 26 -9.57 -1.69 -4.45
C THR A 26 -10.83 -2.38 -4.99
N LEU A 27 -11.00 -3.68 -4.70
CA LEU A 27 -12.17 -4.45 -5.13
C LEU A 27 -13.48 -3.94 -4.53
N ARG A 28 -13.42 -3.13 -3.47
CA ARG A 28 -14.58 -2.47 -2.84
C ARG A 28 -14.80 -1.04 -3.35
N GLY A 29 -14.07 -0.62 -4.38
CA GLY A 29 -14.18 0.71 -4.98
C GLY A 29 -13.34 1.80 -4.31
N ALA A 30 -12.40 1.44 -3.43
CA ALA A 30 -11.49 2.42 -2.83
C ALA A 30 -10.36 2.80 -3.79
N THR A 31 -9.94 4.06 -3.77
CA THR A 31 -8.65 4.48 -4.34
C THR A 31 -7.59 4.21 -3.28
N VAL A 32 -6.61 3.38 -3.58
CA VAL A 32 -5.55 3.03 -2.63
C VAL A 32 -4.26 3.80 -2.96
N GLU A 33 -3.60 4.29 -1.93
CA GLU A 33 -2.23 4.76 -1.96
C GLU A 33 -1.45 3.96 -0.92
N VAL A 34 -0.31 3.36 -1.29
CA VAL A 34 0.51 2.55 -0.40
C VAL A 34 1.88 3.17 -0.24
N VAL A 35 2.22 3.50 1.01
CA VAL A 35 3.57 3.91 1.41
C VAL A 35 4.29 2.70 2.00
N VAL A 36 5.48 2.42 1.47
CA VAL A 36 6.35 1.35 1.97
C VAL A 36 7.66 1.97 2.41
N ASP A 37 8.02 1.82 3.69
CA ASP A 37 9.22 2.44 4.26
C ASP A 37 10.50 1.68 3.90
N GLU A 38 10.39 0.40 3.55
CA GLU A 38 11.49 -0.51 3.27
C GLU A 38 11.32 -1.18 1.89
N PRO A 39 12.40 -1.63 1.23
CA PRO A 39 12.30 -2.34 -0.05
C PRO A 39 11.41 -3.60 0.04
N LEU A 40 10.68 -3.89 -1.03
CA LEU A 40 9.88 -5.12 -1.13
C LEU A 40 10.81 -6.30 -1.42
N LEU A 41 10.95 -7.22 -0.45
CA LEU A 41 11.92 -8.31 -0.53
C LEU A 41 11.36 -9.64 -1.04
N THR A 42 10.04 -9.77 -1.17
CA THR A 42 9.42 -11.03 -1.62
C THR A 42 8.80 -10.90 -3.02
N PRO A 43 8.85 -11.97 -3.84
CA PRO A 43 8.15 -11.99 -5.13
C PRO A 43 6.64 -11.74 -5.00
N LEU A 44 6.05 -12.16 -3.87
CA LEU A 44 4.63 -11.91 -3.59
C LEU A 44 4.36 -10.41 -3.39
N ALA A 45 5.15 -9.74 -2.55
CA ALA A 45 5.01 -8.30 -2.32
C ALA A 45 5.24 -7.50 -3.61
N VAL A 46 6.26 -7.85 -4.39
CA VAL A 46 6.52 -7.20 -5.69
C VAL A 46 5.31 -7.34 -6.63
N ARG A 47 4.77 -8.55 -6.81
CA ARG A 47 3.58 -8.77 -7.65
C ARG A 47 2.34 -8.04 -7.16
N SER A 48 2.12 -7.98 -5.84
CA SER A 48 0.99 -7.24 -5.28
C SER A 48 1.13 -5.73 -5.53
N ALA A 49 2.34 -5.18 -5.38
CA ALA A 49 2.62 -3.79 -5.70
C ALA A 49 2.45 -3.48 -7.20
N GLU A 50 2.93 -4.36 -8.08
CA GLU A 50 2.72 -4.25 -9.53
C GLU A 50 1.24 -4.28 -9.90
N THR A 51 0.48 -5.18 -9.28
CA THR A 51 -0.96 -5.27 -9.51
C THR A 51 -1.67 -3.98 -9.09
N LEU A 52 -1.37 -3.45 -7.91
CA LEU A 52 -1.91 -2.16 -7.47
C LEU A 52 -1.59 -1.03 -8.46
N ARG A 53 -0.34 -0.94 -8.92
CA ARG A 53 0.06 0.06 -9.94
C ARG A 53 -0.68 -0.12 -11.26
N ALA A 54 -0.90 -1.37 -11.70
CA ALA A 54 -1.67 -1.66 -12.92
C ALA A 54 -3.13 -1.22 -12.81
N PHE A 55 -3.70 -1.19 -11.60
CA PHE A 55 -5.04 -0.66 -11.31
C PHE A 55 -5.05 0.89 -11.16
N GLY A 56 -3.91 1.56 -11.36
CA GLY A 56 -3.79 3.02 -11.25
C GLY A 56 -3.56 3.53 -9.83
N HIS A 57 -3.16 2.65 -8.90
CA HIS A 57 -2.84 3.05 -7.52
C HIS A 57 -1.38 3.45 -7.37
N ILE A 58 -1.13 4.29 -6.37
CA ILE A 58 0.21 4.75 -6.02
C ILE A 58 0.81 3.72 -5.04
N VAL A 59 2.00 3.20 -5.35
CA VAL A 59 2.73 2.28 -4.44
C VAL A 59 4.22 2.61 -4.46
N GLY A 60 4.77 2.99 -3.30
CA GLY A 60 6.20 3.22 -3.12
C GLY A 60 6.52 4.25 -2.04
N ALA A 61 7.72 4.82 -2.09
CA ALA A 61 8.10 5.94 -1.24
C ALA A 61 7.43 7.23 -1.74
N ALA A 62 6.13 7.39 -1.44
CA ALA A 62 5.47 8.67 -1.60
C ALA A 62 5.88 9.61 -0.46
N GLU A 63 5.83 10.92 -0.69
CA GLU A 63 5.94 11.92 0.38
C GLU A 63 4.80 11.68 1.38
N LEU A 64 5.11 11.03 2.50
CA LEU A 64 4.12 10.58 3.48
C LEU A 64 3.21 11.71 3.96
N ALA A 65 3.76 12.91 4.15
CA ALA A 65 3.00 14.10 4.53
C ALA A 65 1.90 14.42 3.50
N ALA A 66 2.25 14.50 2.22
CA ALA A 66 1.28 14.77 1.16
C ALA A 66 0.26 13.62 0.99
N ALA A 67 0.67 12.37 1.22
CA ALA A 67 -0.24 11.22 1.18
C ALA A 67 -1.28 11.28 2.32
N LEU A 68 -0.85 11.67 3.52
CA LEU A 68 -1.74 11.85 4.67
C LEU A 68 -2.78 12.95 4.44
N GLU A 69 -2.38 14.08 3.85
CA GLU A 69 -3.31 15.19 3.53
C GLU A 69 -4.41 14.79 2.55
N ARG A 70 -4.15 13.83 1.66
CA ARG A 70 -5.10 13.36 0.65
C ARG A 70 -5.99 12.21 1.11
N ALA A 71 -5.69 11.57 2.24
CA ALA A 71 -6.33 10.33 2.67
C ALA A 71 -7.61 10.60 3.45
N ASP A 72 -8.69 9.87 3.12
CA ASP A 72 -9.91 9.86 3.92
C ASP A 72 -9.79 8.91 5.12
N VAL A 73 -9.02 7.82 4.94
CA VAL A 73 -8.79 6.78 5.94
C VAL A 73 -7.33 6.34 5.86
N VAL A 74 -6.73 6.01 7.01
CA VAL A 74 -5.36 5.52 7.12
C VAL A 74 -5.34 4.15 7.80
N GLU A 75 -4.69 3.17 7.17
CA GLU A 75 -4.39 1.87 7.75
C GLU A 75 -2.88 1.73 7.96
N VAL A 76 -2.47 1.41 9.19
CA VAL A 76 -1.06 1.26 9.55
C VAL A 76 -0.74 -0.19 9.86
N TRP A 77 0.25 -0.73 9.16
CA TRP A 77 0.72 -2.10 9.29
C TRP A 77 2.17 -2.10 9.79
N THR A 78 2.39 -2.60 11.01
CA THR A 78 3.69 -2.68 11.70
C THR A 78 4.18 -4.10 11.82
#